data_AF-A0A4S8QDZ0-F1
#
_entry.id   AF-A0A4S8QDZ0-F1
#
_cell.length_a   1.000
_cell.length_b   1.000
_cell.length_c   1.000
_cell.angle_alpha   90.00
_cell.angle_beta   90.00
_cell.angle_gamma   90.00
#
_symmetry.space_group_name_H-M   'P 1'
#
loop_
_entity.id
_entity.type
_entity.pdbx_description
1 polymer ?
#
loop_
_entity_poly.entity_id
_entity_poly.type
_entity_poly.pdbx_seq_one_letter_code
_entity_poly.pdbx_strand_id
1 'polypeptide(L)'
;MESAELVAIAMLLRQRNDIDARITDIVGRPLVHGHLSDWIAAQIFDIELEPGANRAVDGWFRSGPLAGRTVNVKHYTRNEGLLDMTDSEELDYYLVMSGSRNGTTRAHRPWGIDRVHLFDAPELIDALHTYMRRIGVATSVRAEFWRAAEIYPNRVNRTLLLSPDQVAALEGFRSDPPPGQ
;
A
#
# COMPACT_ATOMS: atom_id res chain seq x y z
N MET A 1 20.33 34.14 -14.79
CA MET A 1 20.46 32.91 -15.61
C MET A 1 19.68 31.84 -14.89
N GLU A 2 18.60 31.33 -15.47
CA GLU A 2 18.05 30.05 -15.01
C GLU A 2 19.13 28.99 -15.21
N SER A 3 19.46 28.22 -14.18
CA SER A 3 20.45 27.15 -14.31
C SER A 3 19.87 26.06 -15.22
N ALA A 4 20.74 25.39 -15.98
CA ALA A 4 20.32 24.28 -16.86
C ALA A 4 19.55 23.19 -16.06
N GLU A 5 19.91 23.00 -14.79
CA GLU A 5 19.22 22.11 -13.85
C GLU A 5 17.77 22.52 -13.60
N LEU A 6 17.50 23.82 -13.41
CA LEU A 6 16.15 24.32 -13.18
C LEU A 6 15.25 24.08 -14.41
N VAL A 7 15.79 24.28 -15.61
CA VAL A 7 15.08 24.00 -16.87
C VAL A 7 14.77 22.50 -17.00
N ALA A 8 15.74 21.64 -16.68
CA ALA A 8 15.55 20.20 -16.70
C ALA A 8 14.46 19.74 -15.72
N ILE A 9 14.45 20.25 -14.48
CA ILE A 9 13.40 19.96 -13.50
C ILE A 9 12.03 20.43 -13.99
N ALA A 10 11.93 21.64 -14.57
CA ALA A 10 10.66 22.13 -15.12
C ALA A 10 10.12 21.25 -16.25
N MET A 11 10.99 20.69 -17.09
CA MET A 11 10.59 19.72 -18.14
C MET A 11 10.09 18.41 -17.55
N LEU A 12 10.80 17.86 -16.56
CA LEU A 12 10.40 16.62 -15.87
C LEU A 12 9.07 16.79 -15.13
N LEU A 13 8.83 17.93 -14.50
CA LEU A 13 7.56 18.23 -13.84
C LEU A 13 6.38 18.28 -14.83
N ARG A 14 6.59 18.81 -16.04
CA ARG A 14 5.55 18.77 -17.09
C ARG A 14 5.22 17.34 -17.50
N GLN A 15 6.24 16.52 -17.75
CA GLN A 15 6.04 15.11 -18.08
C GLN A 15 5.30 14.35 -16.96
N ARG A 16 5.65 14.63 -15.70
CA ARG A 16 4.95 14.06 -14.55
C ARG A 16 3.48 14.48 -14.52
N ASN A 17 3.19 15.77 -14.72
CA ASN A 17 1.81 16.25 -14.74
C ASN A 17 0.99 15.59 -15.86
N ASP A 18 1.57 15.38 -17.04
CA ASP A 18 0.91 14.69 -18.16
C ASP A 18 0.62 13.22 -17.83
N ILE A 19 1.56 12.54 -17.15
CA ILE A 19 1.37 11.17 -16.65
C ILE A 19 0.25 11.14 -15.60
N ASP A 20 0.30 12.06 -14.63
CA ASP A 20 -0.67 12.13 -13.54
C ASP A 20 -2.09 12.41 -14.07
N ALA A 21 -2.22 13.24 -15.12
CA ALA A 21 -3.49 13.47 -15.81
C ALA A 21 -4.04 12.19 -16.46
N ARG A 22 -3.20 11.46 -17.20
CA ARG A 22 -3.59 10.19 -17.84
C ARG A 22 -4.00 9.12 -16.83
N ILE A 23 -3.33 9.04 -15.69
CA ILE A 23 -3.71 8.13 -14.61
C ILE A 23 -5.02 8.59 -13.97
N THR A 24 -5.21 9.89 -13.74
CA THR A 24 -6.45 10.46 -13.21
C THR A 24 -7.65 10.10 -14.10
N ASP A 25 -7.50 10.15 -15.43
CA ASP A 25 -8.54 9.75 -16.37
C ASP A 25 -8.95 8.27 -16.23
N ILE A 26 -7.99 7.39 -15.90
CA ILE A 26 -8.24 5.95 -15.67
C ILE A 26 -8.87 5.71 -14.30
N VAL A 27 -8.33 6.37 -13.27
CA VAL A 27 -8.72 6.19 -11.87
C VAL A 27 -10.07 6.86 -11.58
N GLY A 28 -10.45 7.89 -12.35
CA GLY A 28 -11.72 8.62 -12.22
C GLY A 28 -11.77 9.59 -11.03
N ARG A 29 -10.65 9.77 -10.31
CA ARG A 29 -10.51 10.73 -9.19
C ARG A 29 -9.12 11.38 -9.20
N PRO A 30 -8.98 12.61 -8.68
CA PRO A 30 -7.69 13.29 -8.64
C PRO A 30 -6.61 12.45 -7.97
N LEU A 31 -5.40 12.42 -8.55
CA LEU A 31 -4.22 11.85 -7.91
C LEU A 31 -3.73 12.72 -6.74
N VAL A 32 -4.45 12.63 -5.63
CA VAL A 32 -3.99 13.08 -4.31
C VAL A 32 -3.36 11.88 -3.60
N HIS A 33 -2.43 12.13 -2.67
CA HIS A 33 -1.73 11.08 -1.91
C HIS A 33 -2.71 9.99 -1.42
N GLY A 34 -2.42 8.71 -1.74
CA GLY A 34 -3.25 7.56 -1.36
C GLY A 34 -4.21 7.07 -2.45
N HIS A 35 -4.82 7.97 -3.23
CA HIS A 35 -5.90 7.59 -4.17
C HIS A 35 -5.51 6.58 -5.25
N LEU A 36 -4.28 6.61 -5.74
CA LEU A 36 -3.82 5.58 -6.68
C LEU A 36 -3.75 4.22 -6.01
N SER A 37 -3.21 4.18 -4.79
CA SER A 37 -3.01 2.98 -4.00
C SER A 37 -4.33 2.30 -3.65
N ASP A 38 -5.33 3.04 -3.16
CA ASP A 38 -6.62 2.42 -2.84
C ASP A 38 -7.35 1.99 -4.11
N TRP A 39 -7.22 2.71 -5.23
CA TRP A 39 -7.81 2.27 -6.50
C TRP A 39 -7.17 0.94 -6.95
N ILE A 40 -5.84 0.82 -6.91
CA ILE A 40 -5.13 -0.42 -7.25
C ILE A 40 -5.54 -1.55 -6.30
N ALA A 41 -5.60 -1.29 -5.00
CA ALA A 41 -6.04 -2.28 -4.02
C ALA A 41 -7.48 -2.73 -4.28
N ALA A 42 -8.38 -1.80 -4.62
CA ALA A 42 -9.76 -2.10 -4.99
C ALA A 42 -9.87 -3.01 -6.20
N GLN A 43 -9.07 -2.77 -7.24
CA GLN A 43 -9.06 -3.63 -8.42
C GLN A 43 -8.49 -5.02 -8.13
N ILE A 44 -7.38 -5.11 -7.38
CA ILE A 44 -6.69 -6.38 -7.15
C ILE A 44 -7.43 -7.23 -6.10
N PHE A 45 -7.84 -6.65 -4.98
CA PHE A 45 -8.37 -7.40 -3.83
C PHE A 45 -9.89 -7.38 -3.73
N ASP A 46 -10.56 -6.87 -4.77
CA ASP A 46 -12.02 -6.78 -4.84
C ASP A 46 -12.62 -6.00 -3.66
N ILE A 47 -12.11 -4.78 -3.45
CA ILE A 47 -12.54 -3.88 -2.38
C ILE A 47 -13.50 -2.84 -2.95
N GLU A 48 -14.62 -2.63 -2.28
CA GLU A 48 -15.47 -1.46 -2.49
C GLU A 48 -14.92 -0.30 -1.67
N LEU A 49 -14.53 0.79 -2.35
CA LEU A 49 -13.97 1.95 -1.68
C LEU A 49 -15.07 2.79 -1.03
N GLU A 50 -14.82 3.22 0.21
CA GLU A 50 -15.66 4.17 0.92
C GLU A 50 -15.68 5.50 0.16
N PRO A 51 -16.86 6.02 -0.26
CA PRO A 51 -16.94 7.27 -1.00
C PRO A 51 -16.59 8.52 -0.16
N GLY A 52 -16.64 8.39 1.18
CA GLY A 52 -16.45 9.49 2.12
C GLY A 52 -15.02 9.64 2.67
N ALA A 53 -14.79 10.75 3.38
CA ALA A 53 -13.53 11.04 4.06
C ALA A 53 -13.42 10.32 5.43
N ASN A 54 -13.80 9.04 5.53
CA ASN A 54 -13.51 8.26 6.73
C ASN A 54 -12.00 8.03 6.78
N ARG A 55 -11.34 8.58 7.80
CA ARG A 55 -9.87 8.49 7.91
C ARG A 55 -9.38 7.12 8.38
N ALA A 56 -10.28 6.29 8.92
CA ALA A 56 -9.93 5.01 9.51
C ALA A 56 -10.15 3.83 8.54
N VAL A 57 -11.17 3.90 7.69
CA VAL A 57 -11.58 2.82 6.78
C VAL A 57 -11.59 3.36 5.35
N ASP A 58 -10.86 2.70 4.46
CA ASP A 58 -10.81 3.06 3.04
C ASP A 58 -11.82 2.27 2.20
N GLY A 59 -12.37 1.17 2.75
CA GLY A 59 -13.38 0.35 2.07
C GLY A 59 -13.69 -0.97 2.78
N TRP A 60 -14.36 -1.88 2.07
CA TRP A 60 -14.62 -3.25 2.52
C TRP A 60 -14.42 -4.27 1.40
N PHE A 61 -13.97 -5.48 1.76
CA PHE A 61 -13.87 -6.57 0.78
C PHE A 61 -15.27 -7.00 0.32
N ARG A 62 -15.47 -7.13 -0.99
CA ARG A 62 -16.75 -7.56 -1.57
C ARG A 62 -16.89 -9.07 -1.65
N SER A 63 -15.78 -9.81 -1.68
CA SER A 63 -15.78 -11.25 -1.89
C SER A 63 -14.65 -11.96 -1.12
N GLY A 64 -14.64 -13.30 -1.23
CA GLY A 64 -13.64 -14.14 -0.60
C GLY A 64 -13.83 -14.30 0.92
N PRO A 65 -12.81 -14.80 1.62
CA PRO A 65 -12.89 -15.10 3.06
C PRO A 65 -13.06 -13.86 3.94
N LEU A 66 -12.80 -12.66 3.40
CA LEU A 66 -12.91 -11.39 4.10
C LEU A 66 -14.14 -10.59 3.70
N ALA A 67 -15.08 -11.16 2.93
CA ALA A 67 -16.27 -10.44 2.45
C ALA A 67 -17.01 -9.75 3.61
N GLY A 68 -17.29 -8.46 3.44
CA GLY A 68 -17.93 -7.60 4.44
C GLY A 68 -17.00 -7.04 5.52
N ARG A 69 -15.72 -7.41 5.54
CA ARG A 69 -14.72 -6.87 6.48
C ARG A 69 -14.17 -5.54 5.99
N THR A 70 -14.00 -4.60 6.90
CA THR A 70 -13.45 -3.28 6.61
C THR A 70 -11.94 -3.34 6.44
N VAL A 71 -11.40 -2.43 5.63
CA VAL A 71 -9.98 -2.39 5.32
C VAL A 71 -9.46 -0.97 5.23
N ASN A 72 -8.24 -0.78 5.70
CA ASN A 72 -7.46 0.43 5.52
C ASN A 72 -6.23 0.10 4.66
N VAL A 73 -6.12 0.76 3.51
CA VAL A 73 -5.07 0.53 2.52
C VAL A 73 -3.90 1.46 2.80
N LYS A 74 -2.72 0.87 2.94
CA LYS A 74 -1.46 1.62 3.08
C LYS A 74 -0.53 1.31 1.93
N HIS A 75 0.16 2.33 1.41
CA HIS A 75 1.25 2.14 0.48
C HIS A 75 2.52 2.82 0.98
N TYR A 76 3.60 2.06 1.02
CA TYR A 76 4.93 2.55 1.36
C TYR A 76 5.90 2.21 0.24
N THR A 77 6.62 3.19 -0.30
CA THR A 77 7.68 2.93 -1.29
C THR A 77 8.81 2.06 -0.72
N ARG A 78 8.88 1.92 0.60
CA ARG A 78 9.74 0.98 1.30
C ARG A 78 9.13 0.56 2.63
N ASN A 79 9.20 -0.73 2.96
CA ASN A 79 8.88 -1.20 4.31
C ASN A 79 10.02 -0.86 5.29
N GLU A 80 9.83 0.16 6.12
CA GLU A 80 10.77 0.60 7.17
C GLU A 80 10.39 0.10 8.57
N GLY A 81 9.44 -0.84 8.67
CA GLY A 81 8.93 -1.34 9.95
C GLY A 81 7.93 -0.39 10.63
N LEU A 82 7.49 0.65 9.92
CA LEU A 82 6.55 1.65 10.40
C LEU A 82 5.18 1.43 9.75
N LEU A 83 4.12 1.58 10.54
CA LEU A 83 2.74 1.51 10.07
C LEU A 83 1.96 2.70 10.62
N ASP A 84 1.25 3.41 9.74
CA ASP A 84 0.31 4.44 10.14
C ASP A 84 -0.97 3.77 10.61
N MET A 85 -1.22 3.84 11.92
CA MET A 85 -2.35 3.17 12.56
C MET A 85 -3.40 4.17 13.05
N THR A 86 -4.61 3.67 13.18
CA THR A 86 -5.74 4.26 13.90
C THR A 86 -6.15 3.31 15.04
N ASP A 87 -6.78 3.88 16.07
CA ASP A 87 -7.42 3.19 17.19
C ASP A 87 -8.92 2.91 16.93
N SER A 88 -9.41 3.13 15.70
CA SER A 88 -10.79 2.87 15.35
C SER A 88 -11.14 1.39 15.49
N GLU A 89 -12.15 1.09 16.30
CA GLU A 89 -12.74 -0.24 16.45
C GLU A 89 -13.51 -0.70 15.21
N GLU A 90 -13.79 0.21 14.26
CA GLU A 90 -14.47 -0.12 13.00
C GLU A 90 -13.56 -0.82 11.99
N LEU A 91 -12.25 -0.80 12.21
CA LEU A 91 -11.27 -1.33 11.27
C LEU A 91 -10.95 -2.80 11.57
N ASP A 92 -11.26 -3.71 10.63
CA ASP A 92 -10.91 -5.11 10.73
C ASP A 92 -9.46 -5.37 10.26
N TYR A 93 -9.01 -4.77 9.14
CA TYR A 93 -7.72 -5.10 8.54
C TYR A 93 -6.92 -3.88 8.03
N TYR A 94 -5.60 -3.90 8.20
CA TYR A 94 -4.70 -3.11 7.36
C TYR A 94 -4.21 -3.94 6.18
N LEU A 95 -4.42 -3.44 4.96
CA LEU A 95 -3.82 -3.98 3.74
C LEU A 95 -2.66 -3.09 3.33
N VAL A 96 -1.44 -3.56 3.57
CA VAL A 96 -0.22 -2.78 3.36
C VAL A 96 0.53 -3.28 2.13
N MET A 97 0.59 -2.44 1.11
CA MET A 97 1.40 -2.62 -0.09
C MET A 97 2.75 -1.92 0.10
N SER A 98 3.86 -2.60 -0.21
CA SER A 98 5.18 -1.98 -0.03
C SER A 98 6.20 -2.36 -1.09
N GLY A 99 7.08 -1.41 -1.40
CA GLY A 99 8.24 -1.62 -2.25
C GLY A 99 9.37 -2.40 -1.57
N SER A 100 10.38 -2.78 -2.36
CA SER A 100 11.50 -3.62 -1.95
C SER A 100 12.24 -3.03 -0.75
N ARG A 101 12.45 -3.88 0.27
CA ARG A 101 13.28 -3.53 1.43
C ARG A 101 14.74 -3.26 1.04
N ASN A 102 15.19 -3.81 -0.09
CA ASN A 102 16.57 -3.83 -0.58
C ASN A 102 16.81 -2.90 -1.80
N GLY A 103 15.84 -2.05 -2.16
CA GLY A 103 15.94 -1.15 -3.32
C GLY A 103 17.17 -0.22 -3.31
N THR A 104 17.65 0.10 -4.51
CA THR A 104 18.93 0.78 -4.78
C THR A 104 19.01 2.20 -4.22
N THR A 105 19.91 2.41 -3.25
CA THR A 105 20.28 3.71 -2.63
C THR A 105 19.13 4.48 -1.96
N ARG A 106 19.43 5.25 -0.91
CA ARG A 106 18.44 6.11 -0.24
C ARG A 106 17.83 7.18 -1.19
N ALA A 107 18.47 7.43 -2.35
CA ALA A 107 18.15 8.50 -3.28
C ALA A 107 17.02 8.17 -4.29
N HIS A 108 16.83 6.90 -4.66
CA HIS A 108 15.78 6.50 -5.61
C HIS A 108 14.94 5.36 -5.02
N ARG A 109 13.73 5.70 -4.54
CA ARG A 109 12.72 4.72 -4.13
C ARG A 109 11.65 4.66 -5.23
N PRO A 110 11.77 3.74 -6.21
CA PRO A 110 10.75 3.57 -7.22
C PRO A 110 9.39 3.29 -6.56
N TRP A 111 8.33 3.84 -7.15
CA TRP A 111 6.98 3.47 -6.76
C TRP A 111 6.72 2.04 -7.27
N GLY A 112 6.31 1.14 -6.38
CA GLY A 112 5.99 -0.24 -6.73
C GLY A 112 5.43 -1.04 -5.57
N ILE A 113 4.99 -2.26 -5.86
CA ILE A 113 4.38 -3.21 -4.93
C ILE A 113 5.15 -4.53 -5.04
N ASP A 114 6.14 -4.70 -4.16
CA ASP A 114 6.95 -5.92 -4.11
C ASP A 114 6.47 -6.89 -3.03
N ARG A 115 5.77 -6.37 -2.01
CA ARG A 115 5.19 -7.13 -0.91
C ARG A 115 3.81 -6.61 -0.55
N VAL A 116 2.95 -7.53 -0.14
CA VAL A 116 1.64 -7.21 0.43
C VAL A 116 1.50 -7.91 1.77
N HIS A 117 1.08 -7.14 2.76
CA HIS A 117 0.83 -7.60 4.12
C HIS A 117 -0.63 -7.34 4.48
N LEU A 118 -1.25 -8.30 5.15
CA LEU A 118 -2.58 -8.19 5.73
C LEU A 118 -2.44 -8.35 7.24
N PHE A 119 -2.66 -7.25 7.97
CA PHE A 119 -2.68 -7.25 9.43
C PHE A 119 -4.12 -7.27 9.91
N ASP A 120 -4.44 -8.20 10.81
CA ASP A 120 -5.64 -8.10 11.64
C ASP A 120 -5.45 -6.92 12.60
N ALA A 121 -6.29 -5.90 12.47
CA ALA A 121 -6.11 -4.63 13.18
C ALA A 121 -6.36 -4.79 14.70
N PRO A 122 -7.45 -5.44 15.17
CA PRO A 122 -7.63 -5.75 16.58
C PRO A 122 -6.47 -6.56 17.19
N GLU A 123 -6.05 -7.67 16.56
CA GLU A 123 -4.96 -8.49 17.09
C GLU A 123 -3.64 -7.70 17.16
N LEU A 124 -3.36 -6.87 16.15
CA LEU A 124 -2.16 -6.03 16.15
C LEU A 124 -2.22 -4.97 17.26
N ILE A 125 -3.36 -4.32 17.45
CA ILE A 125 -3.54 -3.32 18.52
C ILE A 125 -3.33 -3.97 19.89
N ASP A 126 -3.95 -5.11 20.16
CA ASP A 126 -3.81 -5.84 21.43
C ASP A 126 -2.35 -6.25 21.69
N ALA A 127 -1.69 -6.78 20.65
CA ALA A 127 -0.28 -7.14 20.72
C ALA A 127 0.61 -5.93 21.02
N LEU A 128 0.30 -4.76 20.44
CA LEU A 128 1.09 -3.54 20.63
C LEU A 128 0.80 -2.85 21.97
N HIS A 129 -0.43 -2.85 22.47
CA HIS A 129 -0.81 -2.28 23.77
C HIS A 129 -0.12 -2.96 24.94
N THR A 130 0.24 -4.24 24.79
CA THR A 130 1.04 -4.97 25.79
C THR A 130 2.44 -4.34 25.98
N TYR A 131 2.96 -3.63 24.97
CA TYR A 131 4.35 -3.14 24.95
C TYR A 131 4.53 -1.64 24.68
N MET A 132 3.49 -0.93 24.20
CA MET A 132 3.58 0.47 23.79
C MET A 132 2.57 1.37 24.49
N ARG A 133 2.99 2.61 24.77
CA ARG A 133 2.16 3.63 25.43
C ARG A 133 1.21 4.38 24.49
N ARG A 134 1.51 4.43 23.18
CA ARG A 134 0.70 5.12 22.17
C ARG A 134 0.86 4.45 20.79
N ILE A 135 -0.26 4.30 20.10
CA ILE A 135 -0.37 3.94 18.68
C ILE A 135 -0.75 5.19 17.86
N GLY A 136 -0.47 5.19 16.56
CA GLY A 136 -0.79 6.30 15.64
C GLY A 136 0.04 6.28 14.35
N VAL A 137 0.28 7.46 13.79
CA VAL A 137 1.14 7.64 12.61
C VAL A 137 2.57 7.18 12.91
N ALA A 138 3.18 6.47 11.97
CA ALA A 138 4.53 5.92 12.05
C ALA A 138 4.76 5.05 13.30
N THR A 139 3.79 4.20 13.65
CA THR A 139 3.93 3.24 14.75
C THR A 139 4.96 2.17 14.40
N SER A 140 5.92 1.94 15.30
CA SER A 140 6.93 0.89 15.12
C SER A 140 6.32 -0.49 15.33
N VAL A 141 6.35 -1.31 14.28
CA VAL A 141 5.83 -2.67 14.29
C VAL A 141 7.01 -3.64 14.13
N ARG A 142 7.14 -4.58 15.08
CA ARG A 142 8.27 -5.54 15.08
C ARG A 142 8.26 -6.39 13.80
N ALA A 143 9.45 -6.76 13.33
CA ALA A 143 9.64 -7.50 12.08
C ALA A 143 8.90 -8.86 12.03
N GLU A 144 8.64 -9.47 13.18
CA GLU A 144 7.87 -10.72 13.28
C GLU A 144 6.41 -10.53 12.85
N PHE A 145 5.76 -9.42 13.21
CA PHE A 145 4.39 -9.12 12.76
C PHE A 145 4.35 -8.87 11.25
N TRP A 146 5.32 -8.14 10.70
CA TRP A 146 5.43 -7.94 9.25
C TRP A 146 5.58 -9.27 8.49
N ARG A 147 6.42 -10.17 9.00
CA ARG A 147 6.62 -11.49 8.38
C ARG A 147 5.34 -12.33 8.48
N ALA A 148 4.69 -12.33 9.64
CA ALA A 148 3.46 -13.07 9.87
C ALA A 148 2.30 -12.57 9.01
N ALA A 149 2.22 -11.26 8.75
CA ALA A 149 1.19 -10.64 7.94
C ALA A 149 1.37 -10.79 6.42
N GLU A 150 2.53 -11.25 5.94
CA GLU A 150 2.83 -11.26 4.50
C GLU A 150 1.96 -12.25 3.71
N ILE A 151 1.09 -11.73 2.84
CA ILE A 151 0.27 -12.52 1.89
C ILE A 151 0.91 -12.63 0.50
N TYR A 152 1.87 -11.75 0.17
CA TYR A 152 2.64 -11.78 -1.09
C TYR A 152 4.06 -11.24 -0.87
N PRO A 153 5.11 -11.87 -1.46
CA PRO A 153 5.05 -13.01 -2.38
C PRO A 153 5.07 -14.38 -1.69
N ASN A 154 5.57 -14.48 -0.45
CA ASN A 154 5.83 -15.78 0.19
C ASN A 154 4.59 -16.45 0.80
N ARG A 155 3.45 -15.74 0.86
CA ARG A 155 2.15 -16.26 1.37
C ARG A 155 2.27 -16.90 2.76
N VAL A 156 2.93 -16.21 3.69
CA VAL A 156 3.06 -16.64 5.09
C VAL A 156 1.70 -16.57 5.78
N ASN A 157 1.01 -15.44 5.61
CA ASN A 157 -0.38 -15.28 6.00
C ASN A 157 -1.29 -15.98 4.97
N ARG A 158 -2.18 -16.87 5.43
CA ARG A 158 -3.14 -17.62 4.62
C ARG A 158 -4.58 -17.15 4.77
N THR A 159 -4.84 -16.10 5.56
CA THR A 159 -6.17 -15.52 5.77
C THR A 159 -6.78 -15.03 4.46
N LEU A 160 -5.96 -14.48 3.56
CA LEU A 160 -6.36 -14.12 2.20
C LEU A 160 -5.45 -14.81 1.19
N LEU A 161 -5.97 -15.84 0.51
CA LEU A 161 -5.26 -16.54 -0.56
C LEU A 161 -5.45 -15.82 -1.88
N LEU A 162 -4.34 -15.37 -2.48
CA LEU A 162 -4.39 -14.67 -3.76
C LEU A 162 -4.56 -15.64 -4.94
N SER A 163 -5.51 -15.31 -5.81
CA SER A 163 -5.73 -16.01 -7.07
C SER A 163 -4.54 -15.80 -8.03
N PRO A 164 -4.39 -16.64 -9.07
CA PRO A 164 -3.38 -16.44 -10.10
C PRO A 164 -3.47 -15.07 -10.77
N ASP A 165 -4.68 -14.58 -11.03
CA ASP A 165 -4.90 -13.27 -11.67
C ASP A 165 -4.49 -12.11 -10.77
N GLN A 166 -4.77 -12.20 -9.46
CA GLN A 166 -4.34 -11.20 -8.47
C GLN A 166 -2.81 -11.14 -8.36
N VAL A 167 -2.15 -12.30 -8.42
CA VAL A 167 -0.68 -12.40 -8.41
C VAL A 167 -0.12 -11.80 -9.69
N ALA A 168 -0.67 -12.15 -10.85
CA ALA A 168 -0.24 -11.59 -12.13
C ALA A 168 -0.41 -10.07 -12.18
N ALA A 169 -1.51 -9.54 -11.61
CA ALA A 169 -1.72 -8.10 -11.48
C ALA A 169 -0.64 -7.44 -10.60
N LEU A 170 -0.30 -8.05 -9.46
CA LEU A 170 0.77 -7.55 -8.56
C LEU A 170 2.14 -7.56 -9.22
N GLU A 171 2.47 -8.59 -10.01
CA GLU A 171 3.74 -8.66 -10.76
C GLU A 171 3.91 -7.47 -11.71
N GLY A 172 2.82 -6.94 -12.28
CA GLY A 172 2.83 -5.74 -13.13
C GLY A 172 3.21 -4.45 -12.41
N PHE A 173 3.20 -4.43 -11.08
CA PHE A 173 3.52 -3.27 -10.25
C PHE A 173 4.85 -3.40 -9.49
N ARG A 174 5.62 -4.46 -9.72
CA ARG A 174 6.91 -4.63 -9.03
C ARG A 174 7.91 -3.55 -9.43
N SER A 175 8.74 -3.18 -8.46
CA SER A 175 9.71 -2.09 -8.66
C SER A 175 11.01 -2.54 -9.33
N ASP A 176 11.34 -3.83 -9.21
CA ASP A 176 12.42 -4.48 -9.96
C ASP A 176 11.83 -5.19 -11.19
N PRO A 177 12.46 -5.08 -12.39
CA PRO A 177 12.07 -5.91 -13.52
C PRO A 177 12.20 -7.40 -13.12
N PRO A 178 11.31 -8.29 -13.60
CA PRO A 178 11.50 -9.73 -13.40
C PRO A 178 12.91 -10.09 -13.91
N PRO A 179 13.66 -10.97 -13.21
CA PRO A 179 14.97 -11.39 -13.69
C PRO A 179 14.83 -11.86 -15.14
N GLY A 180 15.64 -11.28 -16.02
CA GLY A 180 15.47 -11.36 -17.47
C GLY A 180 15.22 -12.79 -17.97
N GLN A 181 14.23 -12.91 -18.86
CA GLN A 181 14.10 -14.02 -19.78
C GLN A 181 15.15 -13.91 -20.89
#